data_AF-A0A919J6J8-F1
#
_entry.id   AF-A0A919J6J8-F1
#
_cell.length_a   1.000
_cell.length_b   1.000
_cell.length_c   1.000
_cell.angle_alpha   90.00
_cell.angle_beta   90.00
_cell.angle_gamma   90.00
#
_symmetry.space_group_name_H-M   'P 1'
#
loop_
_entity.id
_entity.type
_entity.pdbx_description
1 polymer ?
#
loop_
_entity_poly.entity_id
_entity_poly.type
_entity_poly.pdbx_seq_one_letter_code
_entity_poly.pdbx_strand_id
1 'polypeptide(L)'
;MSDHRTWLQALSVEDRQRLDWIVTALHELGCDDPQGWGKSEISENIPQLARYRFLQNIWPETINGWRDGISNLPAAQRAINSGASAHDVAQLARAVAYETAFAMLAQLTVDNPGEGLPGWALAGPALLDSPPGAT
;
A
#
# COMPACT_ATOMS: atom_id res chain seq x y z
N MET A 1 -14.38 18.39 15.02
CA MET A 1 -15.07 17.37 14.21
C MET A 1 -15.70 18.04 12.99
N SER A 2 -14.89 18.55 12.05
CA SER A 2 -15.45 18.90 10.74
C SER A 2 -15.82 17.58 10.07
N ASP A 3 -17.13 17.41 9.96
CA ASP A 3 -17.85 16.15 9.80
C ASP A 3 -17.53 15.52 8.44
N HIS A 4 -17.29 14.21 8.39
CA HIS A 4 -17.04 13.43 7.16
C HIS A 4 -18.04 13.77 6.04
N ARG A 5 -19.30 14.05 6.44
CA ARG A 5 -20.38 14.53 5.58
C ARG A 5 -20.06 15.84 4.84
N THR A 6 -19.41 16.80 5.51
CA THR A 6 -19.03 18.09 4.93
C THR A 6 -17.95 17.91 3.85
N TRP A 7 -16.99 17.02 4.09
CA TRP A 7 -15.95 16.70 3.11
C TRP A 7 -16.55 16.02 1.87
N LEU A 8 -17.41 15.01 2.05
CA LEU A 8 -18.10 14.34 0.93
C LEU A 8 -18.93 15.30 0.06
N GLN A 9 -19.57 16.29 0.69
CA GLN A 9 -20.35 17.31 -0.01
C GLN A 9 -19.47 18.26 -0.84
N ALA A 10 -18.22 18.50 -0.40
CA ALA A 10 -17.27 19.35 -1.11
C ALA A 10 -16.60 18.65 -2.32
N LEU A 11 -16.62 17.32 -2.38
CA LEU A 11 -16.07 16.56 -3.50
C LEU A 11 -16.86 16.79 -4.80
N SER A 12 -16.20 16.57 -5.94
CA SER A 12 -16.90 16.47 -7.23
C SER A 12 -17.77 15.19 -7.27
N VAL A 13 -18.67 15.10 -8.25
CA VAL A 13 -19.44 13.86 -8.48
C VAL A 13 -18.51 12.71 -8.83
N GLU A 14 -17.51 12.98 -9.67
CA GLU A 14 -16.51 12.01 -10.09
C GLU A 14 -15.67 11.51 -8.92
N ASP A 15 -15.19 12.40 -8.04
CA ASP A 15 -14.40 12.00 -6.86
C ASP A 15 -15.22 11.17 -5.88
N ARG A 16 -16.52 11.46 -5.73
CA ARG A 16 -17.42 10.62 -4.92
C ARG A 16 -17.60 9.22 -5.51
N GLN A 17 -17.79 9.13 -6.83
CA GLN A 17 -17.92 7.84 -7.52
C GLN A 17 -16.61 7.04 -7.43
N ARG A 18 -15.48 7.71 -7.63
CA ARG A 18 -14.15 7.12 -7.48
C ARG A 18 -13.91 6.63 -6.05
N LEU A 19 -14.25 7.44 -5.04
CA LEU A 19 -14.13 7.06 -3.64
C LEU A 19 -14.96 5.81 -3.32
N ASP A 20 -16.22 5.78 -3.75
CA ASP A 20 -17.12 4.64 -3.52
C ASP A 20 -16.56 3.35 -4.13
N TRP A 21 -16.04 3.46 -5.36
CA TRP A 21 -15.39 2.34 -6.04
C TRP A 21 -14.11 1.89 -5.32
N ILE A 22 -13.23 2.80 -4.89
CA ILE A 22 -12.00 2.46 -4.15
C ILE A 22 -12.33 1.77 -2.83
N VAL A 23 -13.26 2.33 -2.05
CA VAL A 23 -13.68 1.78 -0.76
C VAL A 23 -14.26 0.37 -0.94
N THR A 24 -15.09 0.17 -1.97
CA THR A 24 -15.65 -1.15 -2.28
C THR A 24 -14.54 -2.14 -2.61
N ALA A 25 -13.61 -1.77 -3.50
CA ALA A 25 -12.49 -2.64 -3.88
C ALA A 25 -11.58 -2.97 -2.67
N LEU A 26 -11.27 -1.99 -1.82
CA LEU A 26 -10.49 -2.21 -0.60
C LEU A 26 -11.20 -3.13 0.39
N HIS A 27 -12.51 -2.99 0.55
CA HIS A 27 -13.31 -3.88 1.37
C HIS A 27 -13.29 -5.33 0.83
N GLU A 28 -13.45 -5.52 -0.49
CA GLU A 28 -13.33 -6.84 -1.13
C GLU A 28 -11.95 -7.47 -0.96
N LEU A 29 -10.91 -6.64 -0.85
CA LEU A 29 -9.54 -7.08 -0.59
C LEU A 29 -9.26 -7.35 0.90
N GLY A 30 -10.20 -7.07 1.80
CA GLY A 30 -10.06 -7.29 3.24
C GLY A 30 -9.29 -6.18 3.97
N CYS A 31 -9.33 -4.95 3.48
CA CYS A 31 -8.75 -3.79 4.16
C CYS A 31 -9.52 -3.48 5.46
N ASP A 32 -8.79 -3.29 6.56
CA ASP A 32 -9.37 -2.99 7.88
C ASP A 32 -10.00 -1.59 7.96
N ASP A 33 -9.47 -0.62 7.19
CA ASP A 33 -10.00 0.75 7.10
C ASP A 33 -10.15 1.21 5.63
N PRO A 34 -11.10 0.65 4.86
CA PRO A 34 -11.28 1.01 3.45
C PRO A 34 -11.55 2.51 3.24
N GLN A 35 -12.26 3.13 4.18
CA GLN A 35 -12.65 4.54 4.14
C GLN A 35 -11.47 5.49 4.32
N GLY A 36 -10.59 5.22 5.30
CA GLY A 36 -9.38 6.02 5.50
C GLY A 36 -8.44 5.96 4.29
N TRP A 37 -8.22 4.76 3.76
CA TRP A 37 -7.40 4.55 2.56
C TRP A 37 -7.99 5.24 1.32
N GLY A 38 -9.30 5.08 1.08
CA GLY A 38 -9.98 5.74 -0.04
C GLY A 38 -9.95 7.26 0.07
N LYS A 39 -10.17 7.80 1.28
CA LYS A 39 -10.07 9.24 1.53
C LYS A 39 -8.68 9.79 1.20
N SER A 40 -7.62 9.12 1.66
CA SER A 40 -6.24 9.52 1.36
C SER A 40 -5.93 9.50 -0.13
N GLU A 41 -6.42 8.50 -0.88
CA GLU A 41 -6.21 8.48 -2.34
C GLU A 41 -6.80 9.71 -3.02
N ILE A 42 -8.02 10.10 -2.64
CA ILE A 42 -8.66 11.29 -3.20
C ILE A 42 -7.98 12.58 -2.73
N SER A 43 -7.67 12.71 -1.43
CA SER A 43 -7.16 13.97 -0.88
C SER A 43 -5.68 14.24 -1.17
N GLU A 44 -4.89 13.18 -1.27
CA GLU A 44 -3.43 13.27 -1.44
C GLU A 44 -3.00 12.92 -2.87
N ASN A 45 -3.93 12.51 -3.75
CA ASN A 45 -3.68 12.12 -5.13
C ASN A 45 -2.58 11.04 -5.25
N ILE A 46 -2.72 9.98 -4.46
CA ILE A 46 -1.79 8.86 -4.36
C ILE A 46 -2.54 7.54 -4.61
N PRO A 47 -1.94 6.55 -5.29
CA PRO A 47 -2.65 5.33 -5.69
C PRO A 47 -2.78 4.32 -4.52
N GLN A 48 -3.56 4.64 -3.48
CA GLN A 48 -3.68 3.83 -2.26
C GLN A 48 -4.22 2.43 -2.51
N LEU A 49 -5.20 2.27 -3.40
CA LEU A 49 -5.72 0.94 -3.74
C LEU A 49 -4.64 0.05 -4.36
N ALA A 50 -3.83 0.61 -5.27
CA ALA A 50 -2.73 -0.12 -5.88
C ALA A 50 -1.65 -0.45 -4.84
N ARG A 51 -1.38 0.48 -3.91
CA ARG A 51 -0.46 0.24 -2.79
C ARG A 51 -0.94 -0.89 -1.89
N TYR A 52 -2.23 -0.89 -1.53
CA TYR A 52 -2.82 -1.94 -0.72
C TYR A 52 -2.70 -3.31 -1.41
N ARG A 53 -3.06 -3.40 -2.70
CA ARG A 53 -2.90 -4.64 -3.48
C ARG A 53 -1.44 -5.12 -3.55
N PHE A 54 -0.49 -4.22 -3.74
CA PHE A 54 0.92 -4.57 -3.74
C PHE A 54 1.34 -5.16 -2.39
N LEU A 55 1.01 -4.47 -1.29
CA LEU A 55 1.31 -4.92 0.07
C LEU A 55 0.67 -6.29 0.36
N GLN A 56 -0.58 -6.51 -0.04
CA GLN A 56 -1.28 -7.79 0.12
C GLN A 56 -0.55 -8.94 -0.60
N ASN A 57 -0.03 -8.71 -1.80
CA ASN A 57 0.67 -9.74 -2.58
C ASN A 57 2.02 -10.13 -1.97
N ILE A 58 2.77 -9.17 -1.42
CA ILE A 58 4.11 -9.45 -0.86
C ILE A 58 4.04 -9.96 0.59
N TRP A 59 2.90 -9.78 1.27
CA TRP A 59 2.78 -10.12 2.68
C TRP A 59 3.02 -11.60 3.00
N PRO A 60 2.39 -12.57 2.30
CA PRO A 60 2.48 -13.98 2.68
C PRO A 60 3.88 -14.56 2.54
N GLU A 61 4.55 -14.28 1.42
CA GLU A 61 5.84 -14.91 1.11
C GLU A 61 7.03 -14.01 1.43
N THR A 62 6.95 -12.72 1.10
CA THR A 62 8.11 -11.83 1.21
C THR A 62 8.27 -11.26 2.62
N ILE A 63 7.17 -10.84 3.26
CA ILE A 63 7.21 -10.26 4.61
C ILE A 63 7.11 -11.35 5.66
N ASN A 64 6.09 -12.21 5.59
CA ASN A 64 5.89 -13.27 6.56
C ASN A 64 6.93 -14.39 6.45
N GLY A 65 7.54 -14.61 5.28
CA GLY A 65 8.63 -15.59 5.11
C GLY A 65 9.82 -15.32 6.04
N TRP A 66 10.03 -14.07 6.48
CA TRP A 66 11.05 -13.74 7.47
C TRP A 66 10.76 -14.32 8.86
N ARG A 67 9.50 -14.60 9.20
CA ARG A 67 9.15 -15.20 10.50
C ARG A 67 9.85 -16.54 10.68
N ASP A 68 9.83 -17.36 9.64
CA ASP A 68 10.32 -18.73 9.68
C ASP A 68 11.76 -18.83 9.14
N GLY A 69 12.15 -17.91 8.25
CA GLY A 69 13.45 -17.93 7.58
C GLY A 69 14.57 -17.21 8.33
N ILE A 70 14.27 -16.32 9.28
CA ILE A 70 15.31 -15.45 9.88
C ILE A 70 16.40 -16.23 10.61
N SER A 71 16.06 -17.35 11.25
CA SER A 71 17.00 -18.19 12.00
C SER A 71 18.05 -18.85 11.09
N ASN A 72 17.78 -18.96 9.78
CA ASN A 72 18.75 -19.45 8.81
C ASN A 72 19.90 -18.45 8.58
N LEU A 73 19.75 -17.19 8.99
CA LEU A 73 20.83 -16.21 8.89
C LEU A 73 21.87 -16.42 10.01
N PRO A 74 23.17 -16.56 9.70
CA PRO A 74 24.20 -16.76 10.72
C PRO A 74 24.24 -15.65 11.79
N ALA A 75 23.92 -14.41 11.42
CA ALA A 75 23.86 -13.30 12.37
C ALA A 75 22.70 -13.43 13.35
N ALA A 76 21.52 -13.84 12.89
CA ALA A 76 20.35 -14.10 13.73
C ALA A 76 20.63 -15.28 14.68
N GLN A 77 21.25 -16.35 14.17
CA GLN A 77 21.62 -17.50 15.01
C GLN A 77 22.60 -17.11 16.12
N ARG A 78 23.60 -16.26 15.83
CA ARG A 78 24.51 -15.75 16.87
C ARG A 78 23.79 -14.91 17.92
N ALA A 79 22.86 -14.05 17.51
CA ALA A 79 22.06 -13.25 18.44
C ALA A 79 21.20 -14.14 19.36
N ILE A 80 20.52 -15.13 18.78
CA ILE A 80 19.70 -16.09 19.53
C ILE A 80 20.57 -16.91 20.49
N ASN A 81 21.71 -17.42 20.03
CA ASN A 81 22.66 -18.17 20.87
C ASN A 81 23.27 -17.32 22.00
N SER A 82 23.25 -15.99 21.85
CA SER A 82 23.68 -15.04 22.89
C SER A 82 22.57 -14.66 23.88
N GLY A 83 21.38 -15.27 23.75
CA GLY A 83 20.24 -15.07 24.65
C GLY A 83 19.11 -14.21 24.10
N ALA A 84 19.18 -13.76 22.83
CA ALA A 84 18.05 -13.04 22.23
C ALA A 84 16.85 -13.96 22.02
N SER A 85 15.65 -13.43 22.22
CA SER A 85 14.40 -14.12 21.91
C SER A 85 14.26 -14.35 20.40
N ALA A 86 14.10 -15.62 19.99
CA ALA A 86 13.88 -15.97 18.58
C ALA A 86 12.59 -15.32 18.03
N HIS A 87 11.55 -15.21 18.87
CA HIS A 87 10.29 -14.56 18.49
C HIS A 87 10.50 -13.08 18.19
N ASP A 88 11.23 -12.36 19.04
CA ASP A 88 11.45 -10.92 18.86
C ASP A 88 12.36 -10.64 17.66
N VAL A 89 13.36 -11.48 17.42
CA VAL A 89 14.21 -11.41 16.22
C VAL A 89 13.38 -11.61 14.94
N ALA A 90 12.44 -12.56 14.94
CA ALA A 90 11.52 -12.78 13.82
C ALA A 90 10.54 -11.61 13.60
N GLN A 91 9.99 -11.07 14.69
CA GLN A 91 9.10 -9.90 14.61
C GLN A 91 9.84 -8.65 14.12
N LEU A 92 11.08 -8.43 14.56
CA LEU A 92 11.95 -7.36 14.07
C LEU A 92 12.22 -7.51 12.57
N ALA A 93 12.62 -8.71 12.12
CA ALA A 93 12.90 -8.96 10.71
C ALA A 93 11.66 -8.72 9.83
N ARG A 94 10.50 -9.18 10.28
CA ARG A 94 9.21 -8.94 9.61
C ARG A 94 8.88 -7.44 9.54
N ALA A 95 9.10 -6.70 10.63
CA ALA A 95 8.88 -5.25 10.66
C ALA A 95 9.82 -4.53 9.68
N VAL A 96 11.11 -4.87 9.67
CA VAL A 96 12.09 -4.30 8.73
C VAL A 96 11.71 -4.59 7.28
N ALA A 97 11.26 -5.82 6.97
CA ALA A 97 10.82 -6.17 5.62
C ALA A 97 9.59 -5.36 5.18
N TYR A 98 8.60 -5.21 6.07
CA TYR A 98 7.43 -4.37 5.83
C TYR A 98 7.80 -2.90 5.61
N GLU A 99 8.58 -2.29 6.51
CA GLU A 99 8.99 -0.89 6.41
C GLU A 99 9.82 -0.64 5.15
N THR A 100 10.69 -1.58 4.77
CA THR A 100 11.48 -1.49 3.54
C THR A 100 10.58 -1.51 2.31
N ALA A 101 9.64 -2.45 2.23
CA ALA A 101 8.71 -2.53 1.11
C ALA A 101 7.81 -1.28 1.03
N PHE A 102 7.36 -0.77 2.17
CA PHE A 102 6.57 0.46 2.25
C PHE A 102 7.39 1.68 1.79
N ALA A 103 8.63 1.83 2.25
CA ALA A 103 9.53 2.91 1.84
C ALA A 103 9.83 2.85 0.33
N MET A 104 10.10 1.66 -0.22
CA MET A 104 10.27 1.49 -1.67
C MET A 104 9.02 1.93 -2.44
N LEU A 105 7.84 1.53 -1.97
CA LEU A 105 6.56 1.89 -2.58
C LEU A 105 6.30 3.41 -2.54
N ALA A 106 6.68 4.07 -1.44
CA ALA A 106 6.61 5.53 -1.32
C ALA A 106 7.53 6.22 -2.33
N GLN A 107 8.75 5.73 -2.52
CA GLN A 107 9.69 6.30 -3.49
C GLN A 107 9.22 6.12 -4.94
N LEU A 108 8.61 4.97 -5.28
CA LEU A 108 8.03 4.74 -6.61
C LEU A 108 6.87 5.70 -6.94
N THR A 109 6.27 6.34 -5.95
CA THR A 109 5.18 7.31 -6.17
C THR A 109 5.65 8.77 -6.22
N VAL A 110 6.92 9.03 -5.89
CA VAL A 110 7.53 10.38 -5.89
C VAL A 110 8.56 10.51 -7.02
N ASP A 111 8.79 9.45 -7.79
CA ASP A 111 9.80 9.42 -8.85
C ASP A 111 9.49 10.43 -9.95
N ASN A 112 10.38 11.41 -10.10
CA ASN A 112 10.40 12.36 -11.21
C ASN A 112 11.77 12.21 -11.89
N PRO A 113 11.89 11.31 -12.89
CA PRO A 113 13.17 10.83 -13.40
C PRO A 113 13.95 11.91 -14.17
N GLY A 114 13.40 13.10 -14.39
CA GLY A 114 13.97 14.12 -15.26
C GLY A 114 13.69 13.83 -16.75
N GLU A 115 14.01 14.80 -17.62
CA GLU A 115 13.74 14.67 -19.06
C GLU A 115 14.51 13.51 -19.70
N GLY A 116 13.79 12.66 -20.45
CA GLY A 116 14.36 11.60 -21.28
C GLY A 116 14.68 10.30 -20.55
N LEU A 117 14.39 10.18 -19.24
CA LEU A 117 14.56 8.95 -18.47
C LEU A 117 13.22 8.26 -18.19
N PRO A 118 13.18 6.92 -18.16
CA PRO A 118 11.97 6.19 -17.80
C PRO A 118 11.65 6.41 -16.32
N GLY A 119 10.41 6.81 -16.03
CA GLY A 119 9.91 6.94 -14.67
C GLY A 119 9.13 5.71 -14.23
N TRP A 120 8.95 5.58 -12.92
CA TRP A 120 8.07 4.57 -12.33
C TRP A 120 6.75 5.19 -11.91
N ALA A 121 5.65 4.50 -12.20
CA ALA A 121 4.34 4.87 -11.71
C ALA A 121 3.61 3.62 -11.22
N LEU A 122 3.07 3.70 -10.01
CA LEU A 122 2.09 2.73 -9.56
C LEU A 122 0.71 3.15 -10.09
N ALA A 123 0.24 2.50 -11.13
CA ALA A 123 -1.08 2.77 -11.68
C ALA A 123 -2.17 2.01 -10.89
N GLY A 124 -3.18 2.74 -10.41
CA GLY A 124 -4.48 2.16 -10.12
C GLY A 124 -5.23 1.88 -11.43
N PRO A 125 -6.31 1.08 -11.44
CA PRO A 125 -7.09 0.94 -12.65
C PRO A 125 -7.64 2.32 -13.03
N ALA A 126 -7.52 2.65 -14.31
CA ALA A 126 -8.24 3.77 -14.87
C ALA A 126 -9.73 3.51 -14.62
N LEU A 127 -10.47 4.50 -14.10
CA LEU A 127 -11.90 4.56 -14.38
C LEU A 127 -12.01 4.42 -15.89
N LEU A 128 -12.66 3.36 -16.37
CA LEU A 128 -12.90 3.16 -17.79
C LEU A 128 -13.32 4.50 -18.38
N ASP A 129 -12.50 5.04 -19.28
CA ASP A 129 -12.87 6.20 -20.07
C ASP A 129 -14.25 5.94 -20.66
N SER A 130 -15.06 7.00 -20.70
CA SER A 130 -16.45 7.00 -21.13
C SER A 130 -16.74 6.07 -22.32
N PRO A 131 -17.95 5.46 -22.39
CA PRO A 131 -18.24 4.45 -23.40
C PRO A 131 -17.93 4.95 -24.82
N PRO A 132 -17.30 4.13 -25.68
CA PRO A 132 -17.02 4.52 -27.04
C PRO A 132 -18.33 4.63 -27.81
N GLY A 133 -18.70 5.85 -28.20
CA GLY A 133 -19.78 6.09 -29.17
C GLY A 133 -20.91 6.97 -28.66
N ALA A 134 -20.66 8.27 -28.58
CA ALA A 134 -21.69 9.29 -28.82
C ALA A 134 -21.33 10.02 -30.12
N THR A 135 -21.74 9.43 -31.24
CA THR A 135 -21.92 10.09 -32.55
C THR A 135 -23.18 9.55 -33.18
#